data_AF-A0A5S3YS37-F1
#
_entry.id   AF-A0A5S3YS37-F1
#
_cell.length_a   1.000
_cell.length_b   1.000
_cell.length_c   1.000
_cell.angle_alpha   90.00
_cell.angle_beta   90.00
_cell.angle_gamma   90.00
#
_symmetry.space_group_name_H-M   'P 1'
#
loop_
_entity.id
_entity.type
_entity.pdbx_description
1 polymer ?
#
loop_
_entity_poly.entity_id
_entity_poly.type
_entity_poly.pdbx_seq_one_letter_code
_entity_poly.pdbx_strand_id
1 'polypeptide(L)'
;MIILSISVTSITYAASLSCKGTVEQVAYHADNRFMVKLSSMNRPVFFCNPEQEWSVTGTNYKTGPETCKMLYSTLLTAKATKSEVDYIHFDGDAVPASCNDWKAWASANIRYINVK
;
A
#
# COMPACT_ATOMS: atom_id res chain seq x y z
N MET A 1 28.29 -40.13 13.13
CA MET A 1 27.31 -39.28 13.83
C MET A 1 26.66 -38.40 12.77
N ILE A 2 25.43 -38.70 12.34
CA ILE A 2 24.73 -37.94 11.28
C ILE A 2 23.97 -36.82 11.99
N ILE A 3 24.34 -35.56 11.72
CA ILE A 3 23.62 -34.39 12.24
C ILE A 3 22.52 -34.07 11.23
N LEU A 4 21.28 -34.38 11.60
CA LEU A 4 20.08 -34.06 10.82
C LEU A 4 19.67 -32.60 11.13
N SER A 5 20.06 -31.67 10.27
CA SER A 5 19.67 -30.26 10.38
C SER A 5 18.21 -30.08 9.92
N ILE A 6 17.30 -29.88 10.87
CA ILE A 6 15.88 -29.57 10.60
C ILE A 6 15.77 -28.06 10.37
N SER A 7 15.63 -27.65 9.11
CA SER A 7 15.33 -26.26 8.74
C SER A 7 13.87 -25.95 9.01
N VAL A 8 13.59 -25.19 10.08
CA VAL A 8 12.23 -24.70 10.37
C VAL A 8 11.94 -23.52 9.44
N THR A 9 11.17 -23.75 8.37
CA THR A 9 10.67 -22.69 7.51
C THR A 9 9.55 -21.93 8.24
N SER A 10 9.85 -20.70 8.66
CA SER A 10 8.83 -19.79 9.22
C SER A 10 7.95 -19.28 8.08
N ILE A 11 6.64 -19.48 8.19
CA ILE A 11 5.66 -18.94 7.25
C ILE A 11 5.41 -17.48 7.64
N THR A 12 5.96 -16.53 6.87
CA THR A 12 5.69 -15.10 7.06
C THR A 12 4.43 -14.74 6.30
N TYR A 13 3.37 -14.32 7.01
CA TYR A 13 2.18 -13.75 6.40
C TYR A 13 2.41 -12.25 6.16
N ALA A 14 2.03 -11.73 4.99
CA ALA A 14 1.94 -10.28 4.80
C ALA A 14 1.07 -9.67 5.89
N ALA A 15 1.54 -8.56 6.47
CA ALA A 15 0.67 -7.71 7.24
C ALA A 15 -0.36 -7.06 6.31
N SER A 16 -1.60 -6.99 6.76
CA SER A 16 -2.70 -6.33 6.07
C SER A 16 -3.39 -5.34 6.99
N LEU A 17 -3.84 -4.23 6.42
CA LEU A 17 -4.45 -3.14 7.19
C LEU A 17 -5.46 -2.39 6.33
N SER A 18 -6.67 -2.20 6.87
CA SER A 18 -7.67 -1.32 6.27
C SER A 18 -7.63 0.06 6.92
N CYS A 19 -7.47 1.09 6.11
CA CYS A 19 -7.53 2.49 6.54
C CYS A 19 -8.73 3.20 5.94
N LYS A 20 -9.21 4.24 6.62
CA LYS A 20 -10.35 5.07 6.18
C LYS A 20 -10.05 6.55 6.36
N GLY A 21 -10.85 7.42 5.75
CA GLY A 21 -10.77 8.86 5.89
C GLY A 21 -10.62 9.60 4.56
N THR A 22 -10.33 10.88 4.62
CA THR A 22 -10.15 11.73 3.44
C THR A 22 -8.73 11.62 2.88
N VAL A 23 -8.57 11.77 1.56
CA VAL A 23 -7.24 11.80 0.92
C VAL A 23 -6.58 13.15 1.18
N GLU A 24 -5.65 13.20 2.13
CA GLU A 24 -4.86 14.41 2.41
C GLU A 24 -3.78 14.63 1.37
N GLN A 25 -3.16 13.56 0.87
CA GLN A 25 -2.10 13.63 -0.13
C GLN A 25 -2.26 12.50 -1.14
N VAL A 26 -2.16 12.85 -2.43
CA VAL A 26 -1.77 11.94 -3.49
C VAL A 26 -0.62 12.63 -4.22
N ALA A 27 0.52 11.97 -4.40
CA ALA A 27 1.73 12.62 -4.89
C ALA A 27 2.52 11.72 -5.85
N TYR A 28 3.22 12.37 -6.79
CA TYR A 28 4.21 11.72 -7.65
C TYR A 28 5.61 11.96 -7.09
N HIS A 29 6.33 10.88 -6.85
CA HIS A 29 7.72 10.91 -6.40
C HIS A 29 8.67 10.78 -7.59
N ALA A 30 9.88 11.32 -7.44
CA ALA A 30 10.84 11.52 -8.55
C ALA A 30 11.30 10.23 -9.26
N ASP A 31 11.09 9.07 -8.65
CA ASP A 31 11.42 7.76 -9.21
C ASP A 31 10.19 7.02 -9.79
N ASN A 32 9.24 7.80 -10.30
CA ASN A 32 8.01 7.33 -10.92
C ASN A 32 7.12 6.51 -9.98
N ARG A 33 7.11 6.82 -8.67
CA ARG A 33 6.22 6.16 -7.71
C ARG A 33 5.13 7.09 -7.24
N PHE A 34 3.92 6.55 -7.07
CA PHE A 34 2.84 7.29 -6.43
C PHE A 34 2.81 7.05 -4.93
N MET A 35 2.48 8.10 -4.18
CA MET A 35 2.26 8.08 -2.75
C MET A 35 0.83 8.50 -2.39
N VAL A 36 0.28 7.92 -1.33
CA VAL A 36 -1.01 8.30 -0.75
C VAL A 36 -0.90 8.52 0.75
N LYS A 37 -1.62 9.52 1.27
CA LYS A 37 -1.83 9.75 2.71
C LYS A 37 -3.32 10.03 2.94
N LEU A 38 -3.96 9.23 3.79
CA LEU A 38 -5.28 9.53 4.33
C LEU A 38 -5.16 10.34 5.63
N SER A 39 -6.25 11.00 6.04
CA SER A 39 -6.29 11.72 7.33
C SER A 39 -6.15 10.85 8.56
N SER A 40 -6.36 9.53 8.44
CA SER A 40 -6.06 8.56 9.50
C SER A 40 -4.58 8.13 9.55
N MET A 41 -3.74 8.65 8.65
CA MET A 41 -2.35 8.24 8.49
C MET A 41 -1.36 9.30 8.98
N ASN A 42 -0.31 8.86 9.66
CA ASN A 42 0.79 9.72 10.08
C ASN A 42 1.70 10.14 8.92
N ARG A 43 1.87 9.28 7.90
CA ARG A 43 2.83 9.46 6.81
C ARG A 43 2.29 8.99 5.45
N PRO A 44 2.74 9.59 4.34
CA PRO A 44 2.44 9.08 3.01
C PRO A 44 3.15 7.74 2.74
N VAL A 45 2.50 6.88 1.98
CA VAL A 45 2.95 5.51 1.65
C VAL A 45 3.03 5.33 0.14
N PHE A 46 4.09 4.72 -0.35
CA PHE A 46 4.18 4.33 -1.76
C PHE A 46 3.22 3.19 -2.07
N PHE A 47 2.42 3.32 -3.12
CA PHE A 47 1.40 2.32 -3.43
C PHE A 47 1.45 1.72 -4.84
N CYS A 48 2.10 2.39 -5.81
CA CYS A 48 2.37 1.82 -7.13
C CYS A 48 3.34 2.66 -7.98
N ASN A 49 3.66 2.17 -9.18
CA ASN A 49 4.43 2.85 -10.23
C ASN A 49 3.62 2.78 -11.55
N PRO A 50 3.39 3.89 -12.28
CA PRO A 50 2.55 3.90 -13.48
C PRO A 50 3.25 3.37 -14.74
N GLU A 51 4.56 3.10 -14.67
CA GLU A 51 5.39 2.73 -15.83
C GLU A 51 5.89 1.27 -15.76
N GLN A 52 5.73 0.59 -14.62
CA GLN A 52 6.19 -0.79 -14.43
C GLN A 52 5.33 -1.56 -13.42
N GLU A 53 5.47 -2.89 -13.41
CA GLU A 53 4.87 -3.71 -12.36
C GLU A 53 5.38 -3.28 -10.97
N TRP A 54 4.44 -3.08 -10.06
CA TRP A 54 4.70 -2.81 -8.66
C TRP A 54 4.54 -4.09 -7.84
N SER A 55 5.56 -4.40 -7.06
CA SER A 55 5.61 -5.59 -6.19
C SER A 55 6.20 -5.17 -4.85
N VAL A 56 5.54 -5.59 -3.77
CA VAL A 56 6.07 -5.43 -2.41
C VAL A 56 6.23 -6.79 -1.76
N THR A 57 7.21 -6.92 -0.87
CA THR A 57 7.44 -8.17 -0.13
C THR A 57 6.23 -8.48 0.77
N GLY A 58 6.00 -9.75 1.04
CA GLY A 58 4.84 -10.23 1.79
C GLY A 58 3.61 -10.52 0.92
N THR A 59 3.52 -9.96 -0.29
CA THR A 59 2.38 -10.19 -1.19
C THR A 59 2.73 -11.18 -2.30
N ASN A 60 1.73 -11.96 -2.73
CA ASN A 60 1.83 -12.92 -3.83
C ASN A 60 1.23 -12.38 -5.15
N TYR A 61 0.88 -11.10 -5.19
CA TYR A 61 0.32 -10.43 -6.35
C TYR A 61 1.06 -9.11 -6.62
N LYS A 62 0.86 -8.58 -7.82
CA LYS A 62 1.47 -7.33 -8.28
C LYS A 62 0.41 -6.35 -8.73
N THR A 63 0.73 -5.07 -8.68
CA THR A 63 -0.09 -4.02 -9.30
C THR A 63 0.53 -3.66 -10.65
N GLY A 64 -0.23 -3.87 -11.74
CA GLY A 64 0.21 -3.49 -13.08
C GLY A 64 0.08 -1.98 -13.35
N PRO A 65 0.73 -1.46 -14.40
CA PRO A 65 0.69 -0.04 -14.78
C PRO A 65 -0.73 0.54 -14.92
N GLU A 66 -1.64 -0.15 -15.60
CA GLU A 66 -3.01 0.34 -15.82
C GLU A 66 -3.84 0.36 -14.54
N THR A 67 -3.67 -0.66 -13.67
CA THR A 67 -4.27 -0.65 -12.33
C THR A 67 -3.71 0.50 -11.49
N CYS A 68 -2.41 0.78 -11.59
CA CYS A 68 -1.79 1.90 -10.88
C CYS A 68 -2.37 3.26 -11.29
N LYS A 69 -2.51 3.51 -12.59
CA LYS A 69 -3.12 4.73 -13.13
C LYS A 69 -4.58 4.87 -12.69
N MET A 70 -5.33 3.77 -12.67
CA MET A 70 -6.71 3.74 -12.15
C MET A 70 -6.75 4.10 -10.67
N LEU A 71 -5.93 3.46 -9.83
CA LEU A 71 -5.85 3.76 -8.39
C LEU A 71 -5.49 5.23 -8.13
N TYR A 72 -4.49 5.75 -8.84
CA TYR A 72 -4.11 7.16 -8.75
C TYR A 72 -5.26 8.09 -9.13
N SER A 73 -5.96 7.81 -10.24
CA SER A 73 -7.07 8.64 -10.71
C SER A 73 -8.25 8.63 -9.73
N THR A 74 -8.57 7.47 -9.16
CA THR A 74 -9.61 7.34 -8.11
C THR A 74 -9.24 8.15 -6.86
N LEU A 75 -8.00 8.02 -6.37
CA LEU A 75 -7.53 8.76 -5.19
C LEU A 75 -7.43 10.27 -5.45
N LEU A 76 -6.99 10.68 -6.64
CA LEU A 76 -6.94 12.08 -7.05
C LEU A 76 -8.35 12.68 -7.11
N THR A 77 -9.31 11.94 -7.65
CA THR A 77 -10.72 12.34 -7.69
C THR A 77 -11.28 12.49 -6.28
N ALA A 78 -11.08 11.48 -5.41
CA ALA A 78 -11.50 11.54 -4.01
C ALA A 78 -10.90 12.74 -3.26
N LYS A 79 -9.62 13.07 -3.52
CA LYS A 79 -8.97 14.27 -3.00
C LYS A 79 -9.64 15.55 -3.50
N ALA A 80 -9.89 15.65 -4.80
CA ALA A 80 -10.48 16.84 -5.43
C ALA A 80 -11.91 17.09 -4.97
N THR A 81 -12.71 16.03 -4.77
CA THR A 81 -14.10 16.10 -4.31
C THR A 81 -14.22 16.17 -2.79
N LYS A 82 -13.12 15.96 -2.06
CA LYS A 82 -13.11 15.76 -0.60
C LYS A 82 -14.00 14.58 -0.16
N SER A 83 -14.18 13.59 -1.03
CA SER A 83 -14.90 12.36 -0.72
C SER A 83 -14.16 11.58 0.38
N GLU A 84 -14.94 10.92 1.24
CA GLU A 84 -14.41 9.98 2.21
C GLU A 84 -14.05 8.66 1.52
N VAL A 85 -12.83 8.18 1.75
CA VAL A 85 -12.46 6.79 1.45
C VAL A 85 -13.03 5.94 2.59
N ASP A 86 -14.05 5.14 2.28
CA ASP A 86 -14.68 4.25 3.26
C ASP A 86 -13.69 3.20 3.75
N TYR A 87 -12.94 2.62 2.81
CA TYR A 87 -11.78 1.80 3.11
C TYR A 87 -10.78 1.73 1.95
N ILE A 88 -9.51 1.69 2.30
CA ILE A 88 -8.39 1.27 1.45
C ILE A 88 -7.66 0.13 2.16
N HIS A 89 -7.49 -1.01 1.49
CA HIS A 89 -6.83 -2.18 2.08
C HIS A 89 -5.40 -2.27 1.57
N PHE A 90 -4.45 -2.13 2.49
CA PHE A 90 -3.02 -2.23 2.22
C PHE A 90 -2.48 -3.60 2.59
N ASP A 91 -1.58 -4.13 1.76
CA ASP A 91 -0.82 -5.35 2.03
C ASP A 91 0.68 -5.17 1.83
N GLY A 92 1.47 -5.89 2.62
CA GLY A 92 2.93 -6.00 2.47
C GLY A 92 3.65 -6.02 3.81
N ASP A 93 4.93 -6.40 3.81
CA ASP A 93 5.71 -6.54 5.05
C ASP A 93 5.95 -5.20 5.77
N ALA A 94 5.83 -4.08 5.05
CA ALA A 94 5.96 -2.74 5.62
C ALA A 94 4.63 -2.18 6.17
N VAL A 95 3.53 -2.93 6.09
CA VAL A 95 2.23 -2.54 6.62
C VAL A 95 2.25 -2.62 8.15
N PRO A 96 1.95 -1.52 8.87
CA PRO A 96 1.96 -1.49 10.34
C PRO A 96 0.68 -2.10 10.93
N ALA A 97 0.64 -2.21 12.26
CA ALA A 97 -0.55 -2.65 13.00
C ALA A 97 -1.69 -1.62 13.00
N SER A 98 -1.41 -0.33 12.76
CA SER A 98 -2.40 0.74 12.73
C SER A 98 -2.11 1.77 11.63
N CYS A 99 -3.16 2.44 11.15
CA CYS A 99 -3.03 3.44 10.08
C CYS A 99 -2.14 4.62 10.44
N ASN A 100 -1.92 4.87 11.73
CA ASN A 100 -1.12 6.00 12.21
C ASN A 100 0.34 5.62 12.53
N ASP A 101 0.77 4.40 12.17
CA ASP A 101 2.09 3.87 12.54
C ASP A 101 2.99 3.58 11.32
N TRP A 102 2.74 4.22 10.17
CA TRP A 102 3.57 4.02 8.98
C TRP A 102 4.99 4.52 9.20
N LYS A 103 5.96 3.72 8.75
CA LYS A 103 7.39 4.10 8.72
C LYS A 103 7.66 5.06 7.58
N ALA A 104 8.77 5.80 7.66
CA ALA A 104 9.20 6.64 6.54
C ALA A 104 9.45 5.77 5.31
N TRP A 105 9.01 6.24 4.15
CA TRP A 105 9.23 5.59 2.86
C TRP A 105 8.67 4.15 2.78
N ALA A 106 7.64 3.84 3.57
CA ALA A 106 6.97 2.55 3.49
C ALA A 106 6.31 2.34 2.13
N SER A 107 6.31 1.09 1.68
CA SER A 107 5.72 0.64 0.43
C SER A 107 4.67 -0.43 0.72
N ALA A 108 3.50 -0.31 0.13
CA ALA A 108 2.42 -1.30 0.24
C ALA A 108 1.77 -1.53 -1.12
N ASN A 109 1.10 -2.66 -1.27
CA ASN A 109 0.13 -2.88 -2.35
C ASN A 109 -1.24 -2.42 -1.87
N ILE A 110 -2.03 -1.80 -2.74
CA ILE A 110 -3.46 -1.61 -2.50
C ILE A 110 -4.18 -2.81 -3.09
N ARG A 111 -4.84 -3.62 -2.24
CA ARG A 111 -5.64 -4.76 -2.70
C ARG A 111 -6.96 -4.29 -3.30
N TYR A 112 -7.63 -3.35 -2.64
CA TYR A 112 -8.89 -2.75 -3.09
C TYR A 112 -9.14 -1.42 -2.36
N ILE A 113 -9.98 -0.58 -2.96
CA ILE A 113 -10.41 0.71 -2.43
C ILE A 113 -11.91 0.91 -2.67
N ASN A 114 -12.59 1.55 -1.72
CA ASN A 114 -13.96 2.03 -1.87
C ASN A 114 -14.05 3.50 -1.46
N VAL A 115 -14.67 4.32 -2.31
CA VAL A 115 -14.86 5.77 -2.10
C VAL A 115 -16.36 6.06 -2.08
N LYS A 116 -16.79 6.91 -1.14
CA LYS A 116 -18.20 7.35 -1.03
C LYS A 116 -18.53 8.51 -1.96
#